data_AF-A0A521FJ45-F1
#
_entry.id   AF-A0A521FJ45-F1
#
_cell.length_a   1.000
_cell.length_b   1.000
_cell.length_c   1.000
_cell.angle_alpha   90.00
_cell.angle_beta   90.00
_cell.angle_gamma   90.00
#
_symmetry.space_group_name_H-M   'P 1'
#
loop_
_entity.id
_entity.type
_entity.pdbx_description
1 polymer ?
#
loop_
_entity_poly.entity_id
_entity_poly.type
_entity_poly.pdbx_seq_one_letter_code
_entity_poly.pdbx_strand_id
1 'polypeptide(L)'
;MKFALEDAEYEIDLTDENAAAMREELSRYVKAARKVPPSRGRRSVQPAKPAYSGYDPAAVRAWAAGRGIEVSPHGRIKAGVVEQYRAAGN
;
A
#
# COMPACT_ATOMS: atom_id res chain seq x y z
N MET A 1 0.02 1.66 23.69
CA MET A 1 -0.94 2.78 23.61
C MET A 1 -0.30 3.92 22.80
N LYS A 2 -1.02 4.45 21.81
CA LYS A 2 -0.51 5.52 20.93
C LYS A 2 -1.17 6.84 21.25
N PHE A 3 -0.40 7.92 21.25
CA PHE A 3 -0.89 9.28 21.44
C PHE A 3 0.01 10.26 20.68
N ALA A 4 -0.51 11.47 20.45
CA ALA A 4 0.25 12.52 19.79
C ALA A 4 0.25 13.76 20.67
N LEU A 5 1.38 14.46 20.70
CA LEU A 5 1.53 15.75 21.36
C LEU A 5 2.29 16.66 20.40
N GLU A 6 1.70 17.81 20.10
CA GLU A 6 2.21 18.74 19.09
C GLU A 6 2.33 18.08 17.71
N ASP A 7 3.55 17.91 17.19
CA ASP A 7 3.85 17.30 15.89
C ASP A 7 4.54 15.93 16.02
N ALA A 8 4.60 15.38 17.24
CA ALA A 8 5.24 14.11 17.52
C ALA A 8 4.22 13.03 17.90
N GLU A 9 4.39 11.84 17.31
CA GLU A 9 3.66 10.62 17.69
C GLU A 9 4.49 9.81 18.68
N TYR A 10 3.84 9.36 19.75
CA TYR A 10 4.44 8.57 20.81
C TYR A 10 3.70 7.24 20.99
N GLU A 11 4.46 6.23 21.40
CA GLU A 11 3.95 4.92 21.75
C GLU A 11 4.54 4.51 23.09
N ILE A 12 3.68 3.98 23.96
CA ILE A 12 4.04 3.48 25.28
C ILE A 12 3.27 2.20 25.57
N ASP A 13 3.95 1.17 26.05
CA ASP A 13 3.32 -0.06 26.50
C ASP A 13 2.86 0.09 27.95
N LEU A 14 1.55 -0.05 28.15
CA LEU A 14 0.89 0.13 29.45
C LEU A 14 0.06 -1.10 29.77
N THR A 15 -0.02 -1.40 31.06
CA THR A 15 -1.05 -2.32 31.59
C THR A 15 -2.44 -1.68 31.49
N ASP A 16 -3.49 -2.48 31.60
CA ASP A 16 -4.87 -1.99 31.45
C ASP A 16 -5.23 -0.88 32.44
N GLU A 17 -4.77 -1.00 33.70
CA GLU A 17 -4.96 0.01 34.75
C GLU A 17 -4.31 1.35 34.38
N ASN A 18 -3.04 1.32 33.93
CA ASN A 18 -2.31 2.52 33.54
C ASN A 18 -2.88 3.15 32.28
N ALA A 19 -3.34 2.33 31.34
CA ALA A 19 -4.02 2.81 30.14
C ALA A 19 -5.36 3.49 30.48
N ALA A 20 -6.08 3.01 31.51
CA ALA A 20 -7.30 3.66 32.00
C ALA A 20 -6.99 5.02 32.64
N ALA A 21 -6.00 5.07 33.54
CA ALA A 21 -5.56 6.31 34.17
C ALA A 21 -5.14 7.38 33.14
N MET A 22 -4.38 6.99 32.12
CA MET A 22 -3.97 7.91 31.05
C MET A 22 -5.17 8.49 30.27
N ARG A 23 -6.21 7.67 30.00
CA ARG A 23 -7.42 8.17 29.32
C ARG A 23 -8.22 9.13 30.20
N GLU A 24 -8.23 8.90 31.50
CA GLU A 24 -8.92 9.76 32.47
C GLU A 24 -8.26 11.14 32.57
N GLU A 25 -6.94 11.19 32.68
CA GLU A 25 -6.16 12.45 32.69
C GLU A 25 -6.39 13.28 31.41
N LEU A 26 -6.45 12.62 30.26
CA LEU A 26 -6.71 13.28 28.98
C LEU A 26 -8.17 13.68 28.78
N SER A 27 -9.11 13.13 29.57
CA SER A 27 -10.54 13.25 29.34
C SER A 27 -11.04 14.70 29.31
N ARG A 28 -10.49 15.58 30.15
CA ARG A 28 -10.86 17.01 30.20
C ARG A 28 -10.54 17.71 28.88
N TYR A 29 -9.40 17.37 28.27
CA TYR A 29 -8.96 17.95 27.01
C TYR A 29 -9.72 17.35 25.83
N VAL A 30 -9.94 16.03 25.84
CA VAL A 30 -10.71 15.35 24.79
C VAL A 30 -12.15 15.87 24.71
N LYS A 31 -12.78 16.17 25.85
CA LYS A 31 -14.14 16.75 25.89
C LYS A 31 -14.22 18.16 25.28
N ALA A 32 -13.18 18.97 25.46
CA ALA A 32 -13.11 20.33 24.90
C ALA A 32 -12.55 20.35 23.46
N ALA A 33 -11.86 19.29 23.05
CA ALA A 33 -11.25 19.18 21.74
C ALA A 33 -12.28 18.81 20.66
N ARG A 34 -12.01 19.25 19.43
CA ARG A 34 -12.68 18.72 18.25
C ARG A 34 -11.86 17.59 17.65
N LYS A 35 -12.54 16.57 17.14
CA LYS A 35 -11.88 15.54 16.35
C LYS A 35 -11.38 16.17 15.05
N VAL A 36 -10.06 16.25 14.88
CA VAL A 36 -9.47 16.60 13.59
C VAL A 36 -9.53 15.33 12.75
N PRO A 37 -10.09 15.36 11.51
CA PRO A 37 -9.97 14.21 10.63
C PRO A 37 -8.48 13.91 10.50
N PRO A 38 -8.06 12.62 10.52
CA PRO A 38 -6.66 12.29 10.34
C PRO A 38 -6.18 13.07 9.13
N SER A 39 -5.14 13.90 9.33
CA SER A 39 -4.48 14.54 8.20
C SER A 39 -4.22 13.41 7.23
N ARG A 40 -4.50 13.63 5.95
CA ARG A 40 -4.24 12.65 4.89
C ARG A 40 -2.71 12.58 4.68
N GLY A 41 -1.98 12.46 5.79
CA GLY A 41 -0.54 12.30 5.93
C GLY A 41 -0.22 11.05 5.17
N ARG A 42 0.41 11.30 4.02
CA ARG A 42 1.01 10.34 3.10
C ARG A 42 0.28 9.01 3.18
N ARG A 43 -0.87 8.95 2.49
CA ARG A 43 -1.43 7.69 1.98
C ARG A 43 -0.19 6.88 1.62
N SER A 44 0.14 5.88 2.44
CA SER A 44 1.20 4.95 2.09
C SER A 44 0.74 4.55 0.70
N VAL A 45 1.54 4.89 -0.30
CA VAL A 45 1.30 4.39 -1.63
C VAL A 45 1.38 2.91 -1.37
N GLN A 46 0.22 2.25 -1.20
CA GLN A 46 0.15 0.82 -1.28
C GLN A 46 0.95 0.57 -2.55
N PRO A 47 2.06 -0.18 -2.48
CA PRO A 47 2.83 -0.46 -3.66
C PRO A 47 1.79 -0.93 -4.67
N ALA A 48 1.62 -0.15 -5.75
CA ALA A 48 0.58 -0.43 -6.72
C ALA A 48 0.75 -1.90 -7.02
N LYS A 49 -0.28 -2.71 -6.70
CA LYS A 49 -0.25 -4.15 -7.01
C LYS A 49 0.32 -4.24 -8.41
N PRO A 50 1.42 -4.98 -8.64
CA PRO A 50 2.02 -5.04 -9.96
C PRO A 50 0.88 -5.29 -10.95
N ALA A 51 0.75 -4.42 -11.94
CA ALA A 51 -0.33 -4.46 -12.93
C ALA A 51 -0.16 -5.66 -13.90
N TYR A 52 0.17 -6.83 -13.36
CA TYR A 52 0.06 -8.13 -14.01
C TYR A 52 -1.35 -8.71 -13.82
N SER A 53 -2.36 -7.85 -13.64
CA SER A 53 -3.75 -8.24 -13.34
C SER A 53 -4.49 -8.83 -14.54
N GLY A 54 -3.88 -9.77 -15.26
CA GLY A 54 -4.56 -10.48 -16.34
C GLY A 54 -3.67 -11.08 -17.42
N TYR A 55 -2.40 -11.37 -17.13
CA TYR A 55 -1.58 -12.23 -17.99
C TYR A 55 -0.43 -12.83 -17.17
N ASP A 56 -0.03 -14.06 -17.48
CA ASP A 56 1.19 -14.66 -16.94
C ASP A 56 2.40 -14.14 -17.73
N PRO A 57 3.35 -13.42 -17.10
CA PRO A 57 4.56 -12.97 -17.78
C PRO A 57 5.39 -14.11 -18.38
N ALA A 58 5.36 -15.32 -17.81
CA ALA A 58 6.05 -16.47 -18.38
C ALA A 58 5.42 -16.88 -19.72
N ALA A 59 4.08 -16.95 -19.78
CA ALA A 59 3.33 -17.27 -20.99
C ALA A 59 3.57 -16.24 -22.11
N VAL A 60 3.53 -14.94 -21.77
CA VAL A 60 3.81 -13.87 -22.75
C VAL A 60 5.24 -13.96 -23.28
N ARG A 61 6.23 -14.28 -22.44
CA ARG A 61 7.62 -14.45 -22.89
C ARG A 61 7.79 -15.66 -23.80
N ALA A 62 7.17 -16.80 -23.47
CA ALA A 62 7.23 -18.00 -24.30
C ALA A 62 6.60 -17.75 -25.69
N TRP A 63 5.44 -17.10 -25.71
CA TRP A 63 4.76 -16.69 -26.94
C TRP A 63 5.59 -15.69 -27.76
N ALA A 64 6.18 -14.69 -27.10
CA ALA A 64 7.01 -13.68 -27.75
C ALA A 64 8.29 -14.29 -28.35
N ALA A 65 8.96 -15.18 -27.60
CA ALA A 65 10.14 -15.91 -28.06
C ALA A 65 9.82 -16.76 -29.30
N GLY A 66 8.68 -17.46 -29.32
CA GLY A 66 8.21 -18.23 -30.48
C GLY A 66 7.89 -17.38 -31.72
N ARG A 67 7.64 -16.08 -31.54
CA ARG A 67 7.38 -15.12 -32.63
C ARG A 67 8.59 -14.24 -32.98
N GLY A 68 9.74 -14.46 -32.34
CA GLY A 68 10.93 -13.63 -32.53
C GLY A 68 10.81 -12.20 -31.98
N ILE A 69 9.87 -11.97 -31.04
CA ILE A 69 9.66 -10.66 -30.42
C ILE A 69 10.61 -10.51 -29.22
N GLU A 70 11.39 -9.43 -29.20
CA GLU A 70 12.35 -9.15 -28.13
C GLU A 70 11.64 -8.78 -26.81
N VAL A 71 11.84 -9.62 -25.79
CA VAL A 71 11.29 -9.43 -24.44
C VAL A 71 12.38 -9.49 -23.39
N SER A 72 12.24 -8.68 -22.34
CA SER A 72 13.18 -8.70 -21.22
C SER A 72 13.09 -10.05 -20.47
N PRO A 73 14.24 -10.70 -20.18
CA PRO A 73 14.27 -11.97 -19.47
C PRO A 73 13.75 -11.84 -18.02
N HIS A 74 13.84 -10.64 -17.44
CA HIS A 74 13.39 -10.35 -16.08
C HIS A 74 12.54 -9.08 -16.02
N GLY A 75 11.64 -9.02 -15.03
CA GLY A 75 10.82 -7.83 -14.79
C GLY A 75 9.67 -7.65 -15.77
N ARG A 76 9.21 -6.40 -15.91
CA ARG A 76 7.99 -6.02 -16.64
C ARG A 76 8.16 -6.19 -18.14
N ILE A 77 7.15 -6.78 -18.78
CA ILE A 77 7.08 -6.92 -20.24
C ILE A 77 6.56 -5.61 -20.84
N LYS A 78 7.13 -5.17 -21.97
CA LYS A 78 6.67 -3.99 -22.71
C LYS A 78 5.17 -4.12 -23.02
N ALA A 79 4.40 -3.07 -22.78
CA ALA A 79 2.94 -3.08 -22.97
C ALA A 79 2.53 -3.54 -24.38
N GLY A 80 3.28 -3.13 -25.42
CA GLY A 80 2.99 -3.54 -26.80
C GLY A 80 3.15 -5.04 -27.08
N VAL A 81 3.92 -5.79 -26.28
CA VAL A 81 3.99 -7.27 -26.42
C VAL A 81 2.78 -7.92 -25.75
N VAL A 82 2.37 -7.39 -24.60
CA VAL A 82 1.18 -7.84 -23.86
C VAL A 82 -0.09 -7.61 -24.67
N GLU A 83 -0.20 -6.49 -25.37
CA GLU A 83 -1.33 -6.22 -26.26
C GLU A 83 -1.38 -7.18 -27.44
N GLN A 84 -0.24 -7.50 -28.08
CA GLN A 84 -0.22 -8.48 -29.16
C GLN A 84 -0.56 -9.90 -28.66
N TYR A 85 -0.13 -10.27 -27.46
CA TYR A 85 -0.48 -11.53 -26.82
C TYR A 85 -2.00 -11.63 -26.57
N ARG A 86 -2.62 -10.56 -26.05
CA ARG A 86 -4.07 -10.45 -25.87
C ARG A 86 -4.83 -10.44 -27.19
N ALA A 87 -4.33 -9.73 -28.20
CA ALA A 87 -4.92 -9.68 -29.54
C ALA A 87 -4.86 -11.04 -30.24
N ALA A 88 -3.86 -11.87 -29.90
CA ALA A 88 -3.78 -13.26 -30.34
C ALA A 88 -4.73 -14.22 -29.58
N GLY A 89 -5.55 -13.71 -28.66
CA GLY A 89 -6.57 -14.48 -27.94
C GLY A 89 -6.04 -15.31 -26.76
N ASN A 90 -4.88 -14.95 -26.20
CA ASN A 90 -4.22 -15.66 -25.10
C ASN A 90 -4.29 -14.92 -23.77
#